data_AF-I2NJU1-F1
#
_entry.id   AF-I2NJU1-F1
#
_cell.length_a   1.000
_cell.length_b   1.000
_cell.length_c   1.000
_cell.angle_alpha   90.00
_cell.angle_beta   90.00
_cell.angle_gamma   90.00
#
_symmetry.space_group_name_H-M   'P 1'
#
loop_
_entity.id
_entity.type
_entity.pdbx_description
1 polymer ?
#
loop_
_entity_poly.entity_id
_entity_poly.type
_entity_poly.pdbx_seq_one_letter_code
_entity_poly.pdbx_strand_id
1 'polypeptide(L)'
;MTQSICIITGSTLGGAEYVADHLESCLTTKGFEVELFNNAELSDIQSQKTLIVVTSTHGAGELPDNIRPLFEALENQPLDLSQMKFGVVGLGSSDYDTFCHAVDIVENALKAKGAAQVCDSERIDTVTNFEHDETAERWLEGFLEKR
;
A
#
# COMPACT_ATOMS: atom_id res chain seq x y z
N MET A 1 2.06 6.95 -23.70
CA MET A 1 2.64 5.99 -22.74
C MET A 1 1.66 5.95 -21.58
N THR A 2 0.87 4.89 -21.47
CA THR A 2 0.01 4.69 -20.29
C THR A 2 0.90 4.46 -19.08
N GLN A 3 0.57 5.09 -17.95
CA GLN A 3 1.29 4.91 -16.69
C GLN A 3 0.54 3.86 -15.89
N SER A 4 1.21 2.74 -15.61
CA SER A 4 0.69 1.63 -14.82
C SER A 4 0.98 1.84 -13.33
N ILE A 5 0.00 1.57 -12.48
CA ILE A 5 0.08 1.68 -11.03
C ILE A 5 -0.32 0.32 -10.45
N CYS A 6 0.60 -0.29 -9.71
CA CYS A 6 0.32 -1.52 -9.00
C CYS A 6 -0.22 -1.17 -7.61
N ILE A 7 -1.34 -1.77 -7.22
CA ILE A 7 -1.92 -1.66 -5.89
C ILE A 7 -1.86 -3.04 -5.24
N ILE A 8 -1.28 -3.13 -4.05
CA ILE A 8 -1.23 -4.36 -3.27
C ILE A 8 -2.12 -4.19 -2.06
N THR A 9 -2.98 -5.16 -1.80
CA THR A 9 -3.88 -5.13 -0.65
C THR A 9 -3.44 -6.13 0.41
N GLY A 10 -3.30 -5.65 1.63
CA GLY A 10 -3.07 -6.45 2.81
C GLY A 10 -4.30 -6.41 3.68
N SER A 11 -5.18 -7.39 3.55
CA SER A 11 -6.39 -7.49 4.34
C SER A 11 -6.69 -8.93 4.69
N THR A 12 -7.39 -9.13 5.81
CA THR A 12 -7.98 -10.43 6.15
C THR A 12 -9.50 -10.35 6.28
N LEU A 13 -10.04 -9.17 6.61
CA LEU A 13 -11.47 -8.93 6.79
C LEU A 13 -12.08 -8.06 5.68
N GLY A 14 -11.37 -7.81 4.58
CA GLY A 14 -11.85 -6.99 3.46
C GLY A 14 -11.72 -5.47 3.60
N GLY A 15 -11.35 -4.95 4.78
CA GLY A 15 -11.28 -3.49 5.00
C GLY A 15 -10.29 -2.76 4.09
N ALA A 16 -9.06 -3.27 3.98
CA ALA A 16 -8.05 -2.66 3.11
C ALA A 16 -8.35 -2.88 1.62
N GLU A 17 -9.00 -4.00 1.27
CA GLU A 17 -9.44 -4.31 -0.10
C GLU A 17 -10.48 -3.30 -0.58
N TYR A 18 -11.44 -2.91 0.28
CA TYR A 18 -12.45 -1.91 -0.06
C TYR A 18 -11.82 -0.55 -0.44
N VAL A 19 -10.84 -0.11 0.34
CA VAL A 19 -10.10 1.13 0.06
C VAL A 19 -9.31 1.00 -1.24
N ALA A 20 -8.64 -0.12 -1.46
CA ALA A 20 -7.86 -0.36 -2.67
C ALA A 20 -8.72 -0.38 -3.94
N ASP A 21 -9.89 -1.00 -3.90
CA ASP A 21 -10.87 -1.03 -5.00
C ASP A 21 -11.34 0.40 -5.34
N HIS A 22 -11.61 1.21 -4.32
CA HIS A 22 -11.96 2.61 -4.50
C HIS A 22 -10.83 3.41 -5.19
N LEU A 23 -9.58 3.23 -4.73
CA LEU A 23 -8.41 3.85 -5.34
C LEU A 23 -8.22 3.42 -6.80
N GLU A 24 -8.41 2.14 -7.10
CA GLU A 24 -8.35 1.59 -8.44
C GLU A 24 -9.37 2.27 -9.36
N SER A 25 -10.62 2.40 -8.91
CA SER A 25 -11.68 3.05 -9.66
C SER A 25 -11.36 4.53 -9.96
N CYS A 26 -10.85 5.25 -8.96
CA CYS A 26 -10.44 6.65 -9.09
C CYS A 26 -9.30 6.81 -10.12
N LEU A 27 -8.29 5.95 -10.05
CA LEU A 27 -7.15 5.94 -10.97
C LEU A 27 -7.55 5.57 -12.40
N THR A 28 -8.38 4.55 -12.57
CA THR A 28 -8.92 4.13 -13.86
C THR A 28 -9.76 5.25 -14.49
N THR A 29 -10.56 5.94 -13.68
CA THR A 29 -11.34 7.11 -14.12
C THR A 29 -10.44 8.27 -14.58
N LYS A 30 -9.27 8.44 -13.94
CA LYS A 30 -8.24 9.40 -14.36
C LYS A 30 -7.42 8.93 -15.59
N GLY A 31 -7.67 7.72 -16.10
CA GLY A 31 -7.04 7.17 -17.31
C GLY A 31 -5.71 6.45 -17.07
N PHE A 32 -5.44 6.01 -15.84
CA PHE A 32 -4.29 5.18 -15.51
C PHE A 32 -4.62 3.69 -15.66
N GLU A 33 -3.61 2.88 -15.98
CA GLU A 33 -3.74 1.43 -15.90
C GLU A 33 -3.46 1.02 -14.45
N VAL A 34 -4.38 0.31 -13.82
CA VAL A 34 -4.25 -0.12 -12.44
C VAL A 34 -4.25 -1.63 -12.38
N GLU A 35 -3.29 -2.18 -11.65
CA GLU A 35 -3.23 -3.61 -11.36
C GLU A 35 -3.39 -3.82 -9.86
N LEU A 36 -4.56 -4.33 -9.46
CA LEU A 36 -4.86 -4.62 -8.07
C LEU A 36 -4.52 -6.09 -7.75
N PHE A 37 -3.60 -6.27 -6.81
CA PHE A 37 -3.15 -7.57 -6.34
C PHE A 37 -3.48 -7.76 -4.87
N ASN A 38 -4.38 -8.70 -4.59
CA ASN A 38 -4.63 -9.10 -3.20
C ASN A 38 -3.51 -9.98 -2.66
N ASN A 39 -2.81 -10.73 -3.52
CA ASN A 39 -1.71 -11.59 -3.11
C ASN A 39 -0.58 -11.48 -4.14
N ALA A 40 0.13 -10.35 -4.11
CA ALA A 40 1.23 -10.09 -5.03
C ALA A 40 2.47 -10.91 -4.67
N GLU A 41 3.21 -11.34 -5.69
CA GLU A 41 4.55 -11.89 -5.51
C GLU A 41 5.61 -10.83 -5.89
N LEU A 42 6.86 -11.08 -5.50
CA LEU A 42 7.98 -10.19 -5.86
C LEU A 42 8.10 -10.00 -7.38
N SER A 43 7.74 -11.03 -8.12
CA SER A 43 7.81 -11.06 -9.58
C SER A 43 6.83 -10.09 -10.24
N ASP A 44 5.70 -9.81 -9.60
CA ASP A 44 4.68 -8.88 -10.08
C ASP A 44 5.08 -7.43 -9.82
N ILE A 45 5.73 -7.16 -8.68
CA ILE A 45 6.12 -5.80 -8.29
C ILE A 45 7.41 -5.32 -8.95
N GLN A 46 8.35 -6.22 -9.25
CA GLN A 46 9.67 -5.84 -9.79
C GLN A 46 9.58 -5.17 -11.17
N SER A 47 8.52 -5.44 -11.93
CA SER A 47 8.32 -4.85 -13.27
C SER A 47 7.62 -3.49 -13.19
N GLN A 48 7.14 -3.11 -12.01
CA GLN A 48 6.31 -1.93 -11.81
C GLN A 48 7.15 -0.71 -11.46
N LYS A 49 6.73 0.44 -11.96
CA LYS A 49 7.37 1.73 -11.62
C LYS A 49 6.73 2.43 -10.44
N THR A 50 5.45 2.16 -10.21
CA THR A 50 4.65 2.81 -9.18
C THR A 50 3.90 1.74 -8.40
N LEU A 51 4.10 1.72 -7.08
CA LEU A 51 3.49 0.77 -6.17
C LEU A 51 2.71 1.48 -5.06
N ILE A 52 1.48 1.08 -4.81
CA ILE A 52 0.68 1.54 -3.68
C ILE A 52 0.37 0.32 -2.81
N VAL A 53 0.73 0.36 -1.54
CA VAL A 53 0.45 -0.73 -0.61
C VAL A 53 -0.63 -0.30 0.36
N VAL A 54 -1.79 -0.96 0.31
CA VAL A 54 -2.94 -0.69 1.19
C VAL A 54 -3.04 -1.84 2.18
N THR A 55 -2.64 -1.63 3.44
CA THR A 55 -2.58 -2.72 4.43
C THR A 55 -3.36 -2.39 5.70
N SER A 56 -4.12 -3.35 6.21
CA SER A 56 -4.66 -3.32 7.57
C SER A 56 -3.60 -3.77 8.57
N THR A 57 -3.67 -3.27 9.79
CA THR A 57 -2.82 -3.75 10.90
C THR A 57 -3.56 -4.82 11.68
N HIS A 58 -2.92 -5.96 11.92
CA HIS A 58 -3.50 -7.05 12.71
C HIS A 58 -2.88 -7.15 14.11
N GLY A 59 -3.74 -7.32 15.11
CA GLY A 59 -3.37 -7.69 16.48
C GLY A 59 -2.27 -6.83 17.08
N ALA A 60 -1.06 -7.36 17.12
CA ALA A 60 0.12 -6.77 17.75
C ALA A 60 0.95 -5.86 16.82
N GLY A 61 0.37 -5.36 15.72
CA GLY A 61 1.08 -4.49 14.79
C GLY A 61 1.65 -5.21 13.56
N GLU A 62 1.23 -6.44 13.31
CA GLU A 62 1.78 -7.27 12.24
C GLU A 62 1.09 -7.04 10.90
N LEU A 63 1.81 -7.37 9.83
CA LEU A 63 1.27 -7.44 8.48
C LEU A 63 0.24 -8.59 8.40
N PRO A 64 -0.83 -8.43 7.61
CA PRO A 64 -1.78 -9.50 7.37
C PRO A 64 -1.10 -10.67 6.64
N ASP A 65 -1.58 -11.87 6.90
CA ASP A 65 -0.98 -13.14 6.44
C ASP A 65 -0.85 -13.21 4.90
N ASN A 66 -1.70 -12.47 4.20
CA ASN A 66 -1.72 -12.38 2.75
C ASN A 66 -0.48 -11.65 2.17
N ILE A 67 -0.05 -10.53 2.78
CA ILE A 67 1.10 -9.77 2.27
C ILE A 67 2.41 -10.09 3.00
N ARG A 68 2.33 -10.64 4.22
CA ARG A 68 3.51 -11.04 5.00
C ARG A 68 4.55 -11.82 4.17
N PRO A 69 4.21 -12.90 3.42
CA PRO A 69 5.19 -13.66 2.66
C PRO A 69 5.88 -12.83 1.56
N LEU A 70 5.19 -11.85 0.97
CA LEU A 70 5.78 -10.94 -0.01
C LEU A 70 6.90 -10.10 0.60
N PHE A 71 6.66 -9.49 1.76
CA PHE A 71 7.64 -8.65 2.45
C PHE A 71 8.79 -9.47 3.04
N GLU A 72 8.51 -10.65 3.58
CA GLU A 72 9.56 -11.59 4.00
C GLU A 72 10.45 -12.01 2.81
N ALA A 73 9.84 -12.33 1.66
CA ALA A 73 10.58 -12.64 0.46
C ALA A 73 11.39 -11.43 -0.02
N LEU A 74 10.80 -10.22 0.03
CA LEU A 74 11.46 -8.98 -0.34
C LEU A 74 12.73 -8.81 0.47
N GLU A 75 12.67 -8.91 1.80
CA GLU A 75 13.83 -8.81 2.67
C GLU A 75 14.91 -9.83 2.32
N ASN A 76 14.53 -11.09 2.09
CA ASN A 76 15.46 -12.19 1.78
C ASN A 76 16.05 -12.14 0.36
N GLN A 77 15.38 -11.53 -0.61
CA GLN A 77 15.83 -11.47 -2.01
C GLN A 77 16.61 -10.18 -2.31
N PRO A 78 17.71 -10.23 -3.07
CA PRO A 78 18.45 -9.04 -3.50
C PRO A 78 17.75 -8.36 -4.69
N LEU A 79 16.57 -7.78 -4.45
CA LEU A 79 15.82 -7.01 -5.44
C LEU A 79 16.22 -5.53 -5.38
N ASP A 80 16.50 -4.92 -6.53
CA ASP A 80 16.74 -3.48 -6.62
C ASP A 80 15.45 -2.77 -7.07
N LEU A 81 14.94 -1.92 -6.19
CA LEU A 81 13.74 -1.12 -6.43
C LEU A 81 14.08 0.37 -6.55
N SER A 82 15.33 0.71 -6.86
CA SER A 82 15.83 2.09 -6.89
C SER A 82 15.12 2.99 -7.91
N GLN A 83 14.46 2.41 -8.91
CA GLN A 83 13.65 3.11 -9.90
C GLN A 83 12.15 3.10 -9.58
N MET A 84 11.74 2.37 -8.55
CA MET A 84 10.34 2.22 -8.14
C MET A 84 9.95 3.31 -7.16
N LYS A 85 8.79 3.91 -7.41
CA LYS A 85 8.13 4.87 -6.53
C LYS A 85 7.03 4.15 -5.76
N PHE A 86 6.96 4.38 -4.45
CA PHE A 86 5.93 3.74 -3.64
C PHE A 86 5.22 4.68 -2.68
N GLY A 87 4.02 4.28 -2.27
CA GLY A 87 3.27 4.89 -1.19
C GLY A 87 2.51 3.82 -0.40
N VAL A 88 2.20 4.11 0.86
CA VAL A 88 1.57 3.15 1.77
C VAL A 88 0.35 3.78 2.42
N VAL A 89 -0.74 3.04 2.47
CA VAL A 89 -1.98 3.39 3.15
C VAL A 89 -2.26 2.33 4.20
N GLY A 90 -2.19 2.72 5.46
CA GLY A 90 -2.47 1.87 6.60
C GLY A 90 -3.90 2.03 7.08
N LEU A 91 -4.60 0.93 7.30
CA LEU A 91 -5.84 0.90 8.08
C LEU A 91 -5.53 0.34 9.46
N GLY A 92 -5.87 1.07 10.51
CA GLY A 92 -5.63 0.67 11.89
C GLY A 92 -6.75 1.10 12.80
N SER A 93 -6.79 0.55 14.01
CA SER A 93 -7.73 0.96 15.05
C SER A 93 -6.95 1.60 16.19
N SER A 94 -7.23 2.87 16.50
CA SER A 94 -6.60 3.65 17.57
C SER A 94 -6.86 3.11 18.97
N ASP A 95 -7.81 2.18 19.10
CA ASP A 95 -7.98 1.35 20.29
C ASP A 95 -6.74 0.49 20.63
N TYR A 96 -5.84 0.26 19.67
CA TYR A 96 -4.64 -0.53 19.85
C TYR A 96 -3.39 0.36 19.88
N ASP A 97 -2.49 0.10 20.83
CA ASP A 97 -1.20 0.80 20.99
C ASP A 97 -0.31 0.67 19.74
N THR A 98 -0.51 -0.39 18.95
CA THR A 98 0.20 -0.68 17.70
C THR A 98 -0.49 -0.08 16.47
N PHE A 99 -1.01 1.15 16.62
CA PHE A 99 -1.71 1.84 15.56
C PHE A 99 -0.84 1.99 14.29
N CYS A 100 -1.30 1.39 13.18
CA CYS A 100 -0.65 1.45 11.86
C CYS A 100 0.81 0.97 11.81
N HIS A 101 1.23 0.08 12.72
CA HIS A 101 2.61 -0.43 12.75
C HIS A 101 2.98 -1.22 11.47
N ALA A 102 2.00 -1.82 10.80
CA ALA A 102 2.17 -2.49 9.51
C ALA A 102 2.74 -1.55 8.43
N VAL A 103 2.36 -0.27 8.45
CA VAL A 103 2.85 0.74 7.48
C VAL A 103 4.36 0.92 7.61
N ASP A 104 4.86 1.02 8.84
CA ASP A 104 6.28 1.22 9.10
C ASP A 104 7.10 0.04 8.58
N ILE A 105 6.60 -1.19 8.79
CA ILE A 105 7.24 -2.42 8.29
C ILE A 105 7.36 -2.37 6.75
N VAL A 106 6.27 -2.05 6.05
CA VAL A 106 6.25 -1.94 4.58
C VAL A 106 7.22 -0.88 4.09
N GLU A 107 7.17 0.31 4.70
CA GLU A 107 8.04 1.43 4.32
C GLU A 107 9.52 1.06 4.48
N ASN A 108 9.86 0.45 5.61
CA ASN A 108 11.25 0.13 5.92
C ASN A 108 11.77 -0.98 4.98
N ALA A 109 10.95 -1.99 4.69
CA ALA A 109 11.28 -3.05 3.74
C ALA A 109 11.53 -2.50 2.32
N LEU A 110 10.64 -1.62 1.82
CA LEU A 110 10.77 -1.02 0.48
C LEU A 110 11.96 -0.04 0.41
N LYS A 111 12.14 0.81 1.42
CA LYS A 111 13.29 1.72 1.51
C LYS A 111 14.62 0.96 1.56
N ALA A 112 14.67 -0.18 2.25
CA ALA A 112 15.85 -1.04 2.30
C ALA A 112 16.25 -1.59 0.92
N LYS A 113 15.32 -1.67 -0.03
CA LYS A 113 15.57 -2.05 -1.44
C LYS A 113 15.81 -0.87 -2.37
N GLY A 114 15.91 0.34 -1.84
CA GLY A 114 16.18 1.56 -2.61
C GLY A 114 14.92 2.24 -3.18
N ALA A 115 13.72 1.71 -2.91
CA ALA A 115 12.49 2.31 -3.41
C ALA A 115 12.30 3.74 -2.88
N ALA A 116 11.80 4.63 -3.72
CA ALA A 116 11.58 6.02 -3.38
C ALA A 116 10.15 6.23 -2.90
N GLN A 117 9.99 6.64 -1.64
CA GLN A 117 8.69 7.06 -1.12
C GLN A 117 8.27 8.38 -1.78
N VAL A 118 7.09 8.41 -2.38
CA VAL A 118 6.57 9.59 -3.08
C VAL A 118 5.99 10.62 -2.11
N CYS A 119 5.26 10.15 -1.10
CA CYS A 119 4.64 10.95 -0.06
C CYS A 119 4.55 10.17 1.25
N ASP A 120 4.36 10.90 2.36
CA ASP A 120 4.08 10.33 3.67
C ASP A 120 2.91 9.34 3.60
N SER A 121 3.04 8.23 4.31
CA SER A 121 2.04 7.18 4.34
C SER A 121 0.76 7.64 5.04
N GLU A 122 -0.39 7.28 4.48
CA GLU A 122 -1.69 7.59 5.07
C GLU A 122 -2.01 6.59 6.19
N ARG A 123 -2.56 7.07 7.30
CA ARG A 123 -2.92 6.22 8.45
C ARG A 123 -4.37 6.47 8.80
N ILE A 124 -5.23 5.61 8.29
CA ILE A 124 -6.67 5.71 8.39
C ILE A 124 -7.13 4.95 9.64
N ASP A 125 -7.84 5.67 10.52
CA ASP A 125 -8.39 5.10 11.73
C ASP A 125 -9.79 4.51 11.51
N THR A 126 -9.91 3.18 11.59
CA THR A 126 -11.18 2.44 11.38
C THR A 126 -12.23 2.62 12.46
N VAL A 127 -11.85 3.22 13.59
CA VAL A 127 -12.75 3.42 14.74
C VAL A 127 -13.42 4.80 14.69
N THR A 128 -12.66 5.83 14.32
CA THR A 128 -13.10 7.23 14.34
C THR A 128 -13.45 7.76 12.97
N ASN A 129 -12.89 7.20 11.89
CA ASN A 129 -12.97 7.80 10.57
C ASN A 129 -13.77 6.94 9.59
N PHE A 130 -15.09 6.87 9.72
CA PHE A 130 -15.96 6.03 8.87
C PHE A 130 -15.85 6.29 7.36
N GLU A 131 -15.29 7.42 6.93
CA GLU A 131 -15.05 7.83 5.53
C GLU A 131 -13.61 7.46 5.10
N HIS A 132 -13.31 6.16 5.08
CA HIS A 132 -11.99 5.63 4.70
C HIS A 132 -11.66 5.90 3.23
N ASP A 133 -12.67 5.84 2.36
CA ASP A 133 -12.59 6.07 0.92
C ASP A 133 -12.17 7.52 0.59
N GLU A 134 -12.88 8.53 1.10
CA GLU A 134 -12.51 9.94 0.87
C GLU A 134 -11.11 10.30 1.37
N THR A 135 -10.70 9.72 2.50
CA THR A 135 -9.36 9.95 3.07
C THR A 135 -8.28 9.38 2.15
N ALA A 136 -8.47 8.15 1.69
CA ALA A 136 -7.56 7.52 0.75
C ALA A 136 -7.54 8.23 -0.60
N GLU A 137 -8.69 8.70 -1.10
CA GLU A 137 -8.79 9.47 -2.34
C GLU A 137 -7.95 10.75 -2.26
N ARG A 138 -8.11 11.55 -1.19
CA ARG A 138 -7.32 12.77 -1.00
C ARG A 138 -5.82 12.50 -0.96
N TRP A 139 -5.42 11.43 -0.27
CA TRP A 139 -4.02 11.02 -0.24
C TRP A 139 -3.52 10.63 -1.63
N LEU A 140 -4.34 9.89 -2.39
CA LEU A 140 -4.02 9.45 -3.74
C LEU A 140 -3.80 10.65 -4.68
N GLU A 141 -4.61 11.70 -4.57
CA GLU A 141 -4.41 12.91 -5.38
C GLU A 141 -3.03 13.53 -5.10
N GLY A 142 -2.64 13.66 -3.84
CA GLY A 142 -1.32 14.15 -3.46
C GLY A 142 -0.17 13.23 -3.90
N PHE A 143 -0.39 11.92 -3.91
CA PHE A 143 0.55 10.94 -4.44
C PHE A 143 0.76 11.11 -5.95
N LEU A 144 -0.34 11.27 -6.70
CA LEU A 144 -0.32 11.45 -8.15
C LEU A 144 0.40 12.73 -8.57
N GLU A 145 0.27 13.81 -7.80
CA GLU A 145 0.95 15.08 -8.07
C GLU A 145 2.46 15.03 -7.82
N LYS A 146 2.92 14.16 -6.91
CA LYS A 146 4.33 14.08 -6.48
C LYS A 146 5.13 12.97 -7.18
N ARG A 147 4.48 12.06 -7.90
CA ARG A 147 5.13 10.91 -8.53
C ARG A 147 5.92 11.23 -9.81
#